data_AF-A0A2N7GEE3-F1
#
_entry.id   AF-A0A2N7GEE3-F1
#
_cell.length_a   1.000
_cell.length_b   1.000
_cell.length_c   1.000
_cell.angle_alpha   90.00
_cell.angle_beta   90.00
_cell.angle_gamma   90.00
#
_symmetry.space_group_name_H-M   'P 1'
#
loop_
_entity.id
_entity.type
_entity.pdbx_description
1 polymer ?
#
loop_
_entity_poly.entity_id
_entity_poly.type
_entity_poly.pdbx_seq_one_letter_code
_entity_poly.pdbx_strand_id
1 'polypeptide(L)'
;MKRLAVLSILFSSLAFGTSIPELTPLAEKADPKAQFELATLYQSPSPDQDIDQAFYWYQEAANLGHTEAQFALATFYVEGISTEPDLAKGLFWLTKLALAGNIEAQLAIAEIYEKQKQSPENLDMAELWYSIAQPNSELAEDGYGRVLEAKFNQRKAQQVSSLDQLDIAFESEELSETPLQASDHAASDRTIPSYLFVIAIIIIVACISFFLKRKQRKKLRKKQASDTSQKSNLEGTIKFQSTTIKKQKRQLETLFRQVKKLQQMSTPEPEEQKLAIACAMFGFRVTQIPDQKQIKVRYKQLSKLYHPDLSGSDEEMKRLNSSLKIIIAKIKQK
;
A
#
# COMPACT_ATOMS: atom_id res chain seq x y z
N MET A 1 -59.52 28.84 47.92
CA MET A 1 -60.03 28.38 46.60
C MET A 1 -59.29 29.18 45.54
N LYS A 2 -58.71 28.70 44.44
CA LYS A 2 -58.41 27.38 43.84
C LYS A 2 -57.39 27.73 42.73
N ARG A 3 -56.25 27.03 42.70
CA ARG A 3 -55.43 26.70 41.51
C ARG A 3 -55.26 27.79 40.42
N LEU A 4 -54.22 28.63 40.55
CA LEU A 4 -53.47 29.10 39.38
C LEU A 4 -52.39 28.05 39.11
N ALA A 5 -52.77 27.02 38.35
CA ALA A 5 -51.83 26.05 37.83
C ALA A 5 -50.93 26.75 36.81
N VAL A 6 -49.64 26.73 37.12
CA VAL A 6 -48.53 26.98 36.23
C VAL A 6 -48.77 26.22 34.91
N LEU A 7 -49.14 26.94 33.86
CA LEU A 7 -49.21 26.44 32.49
C LEU A 7 -47.96 26.95 31.77
N SER A 8 -47.30 26.04 31.06
CA SER A 8 -46.15 26.21 30.16
C SER A 8 -44.76 26.42 30.79
N ILE A 9 -44.33 25.45 31.62
CA ILE A 9 -42.95 24.96 31.51
C ILE A 9 -42.93 23.99 30.31
N LEU A 10 -41.86 24.04 29.52
CA LEU A 10 -41.53 23.18 28.37
C LEU A 10 -42.11 23.65 27.02
N PHE A 11 -41.64 24.81 26.51
CA PHE A 11 -41.13 24.79 25.14
C PHE A 11 -39.86 23.93 25.17
N SER A 12 -40.08 22.62 25.20
CA SER A 12 -39.12 21.64 24.74
C SER A 12 -38.56 22.17 23.43
N SER A 13 -37.24 22.23 23.36
CA SER A 13 -36.48 22.19 22.12
C SER A 13 -37.11 21.16 21.18
N LEU A 14 -38.02 21.63 20.33
CA LEU A 14 -38.46 20.91 19.16
C LEU A 14 -37.24 20.91 18.25
N ALA A 15 -36.47 19.83 18.33
CA ALA A 15 -35.81 19.30 17.15
C ALA A 15 -36.94 18.98 16.16
N PHE A 16 -37.41 20.00 15.42
CA PHE A 16 -38.15 19.76 14.20
C PHE A 16 -37.18 19.01 13.31
N GLY A 17 -37.45 17.72 13.05
CA GLY A 17 -36.75 17.01 11.99
C GLY A 17 -36.99 17.80 10.71
N THR A 18 -35.92 18.36 10.16
CA THR A 18 -35.95 19.10 8.90
C THR A 18 -36.50 18.17 7.82
N SER A 19 -37.56 18.60 7.14
CA SER A 19 -38.26 17.76 6.15
C SER A 19 -37.77 18.03 4.72
N ILE A 20 -37.97 17.08 3.80
CA ILE A 20 -37.58 17.25 2.38
C ILE A 20 -38.15 18.55 1.77
N PRO A 21 -39.44 18.92 1.98
CA PRO A 21 -39.98 20.18 1.44
C PRO A 21 -39.35 21.45 2.02
N GLU A 22 -38.78 21.37 3.23
CA GLU A 22 -38.12 22.49 3.88
C GLU A 22 -36.67 22.67 3.40
N LEU A 23 -35.97 21.56 3.16
CA LEU A 23 -34.58 21.55 2.72
C LEU A 23 -34.41 21.79 1.21
N THR A 24 -35.36 21.35 0.38
CA THR A 24 -35.30 21.52 -1.08
C THR A 24 -35.04 22.96 -1.54
N PRO A 25 -35.77 24.01 -1.10
CA PRO A 25 -35.49 25.39 -1.54
C PRO A 25 -34.15 25.95 -1.04
N LEU A 26 -33.60 25.40 0.05
CA LEU A 26 -32.28 25.78 0.56
C LEU A 26 -31.18 25.08 -0.24
N ALA A 27 -31.36 23.79 -0.54
CA ALA A 27 -30.46 22.99 -1.35
C ALA A 27 -30.35 23.53 -2.79
N GLU A 28 -31.48 23.98 -3.38
CA GLU A 28 -31.53 24.64 -4.69
C GLU A 28 -30.78 25.99 -4.72
N LYS A 29 -30.64 26.66 -3.57
CA LYS A 29 -29.83 27.88 -3.42
C LYS A 29 -28.34 27.59 -3.21
N ALA A 30 -27.91 26.36 -3.46
CA ALA A 30 -26.53 25.91 -3.29
C ALA A 30 -26.03 26.04 -1.84
N ASP A 31 -26.89 25.83 -0.84
CA ASP A 31 -26.47 25.66 0.54
C ASP A 31 -25.91 24.23 0.73
N PRO A 32 -24.58 24.06 0.90
CA PRO A 32 -23.96 22.74 0.98
C PRO A 32 -24.46 21.91 2.17
N LYS A 33 -24.84 22.56 3.28
CA LYS A 33 -25.35 21.86 4.46
C LYS A 33 -26.75 21.32 4.19
N ALA A 34 -27.62 22.13 3.60
CA ALA A 34 -28.97 21.70 3.23
C ALA A 34 -28.94 20.59 2.17
N GLN A 35 -28.02 20.68 1.19
CA GLN A 35 -27.80 19.62 0.21
C GLN A 35 -27.35 18.31 0.86
N PHE A 36 -26.39 18.36 1.81
CA PHE A 36 -25.97 17.17 2.56
C PHE A 36 -27.11 16.57 3.37
N GLU A 37 -27.84 17.38 4.15
CA GLU A 37 -28.98 16.91 4.96
C GLU A 37 -30.07 16.30 4.08
N LEU A 38 -30.39 16.93 2.95
CA LEU A 38 -31.35 16.41 1.98
C LEU A 38 -30.89 15.05 1.39
N ALA A 39 -29.60 14.92 1.06
CA ALA A 39 -29.03 13.64 0.63
C ALA A 39 -29.16 12.54 1.69
N THR A 40 -28.92 12.86 2.97
CA THR A 40 -29.06 11.89 4.06
C THR A 40 -30.50 11.43 4.27
N LEU A 41 -31.49 12.31 4.05
CA LEU A 41 -32.91 11.95 4.11
C LEU A 41 -33.28 10.98 2.99
N TYR A 42 -32.85 11.28 1.76
CA TYR A 42 -33.05 10.39 0.61
C TYR A 42 -32.33 9.04 0.75
N GLN A 43 -31.19 8.98 1.44
CA GLN A 43 -30.50 7.72 1.70
C GLN A 43 -31.17 6.88 2.79
N SER A 44 -31.79 7.53 3.77
CA SER A 44 -32.36 6.88 4.95
C SER A 44 -33.51 5.93 4.59
N PRO A 45 -33.67 4.80 5.30
CA PRO A 45 -34.76 3.85 5.06
C PRO A 45 -36.10 4.47 5.47
N SER A 46 -36.71 5.22 4.55
CA SER A 46 -37.95 5.96 4.70
C SER A 46 -38.83 5.78 3.46
N PRO A 47 -40.12 6.15 3.49
CA PRO A 47 -40.97 6.15 2.29
C PRO A 47 -40.43 7.03 1.16
N ASP A 48 -39.63 8.04 1.51
CA ASP A 48 -39.01 8.98 0.58
C ASP A 48 -37.58 8.54 0.19
N GLN A 49 -37.19 7.28 0.46
CA GLN A 49 -35.86 6.78 0.10
C GLN A 49 -35.67 6.79 -1.43
N ASP A 50 -34.61 7.47 -1.86
CA ASP A 50 -34.19 7.55 -3.26
C ASP A 50 -32.65 7.69 -3.33
N ILE A 51 -31.98 6.59 -3.64
CA ILE A 51 -30.52 6.52 -3.64
C ILE A 51 -29.91 7.37 -4.77
N ASP A 52 -30.61 7.53 -5.88
CA ASP A 52 -30.13 8.36 -7.00
C ASP A 52 -30.21 9.85 -6.65
N GLN A 53 -31.27 10.26 -5.96
CA GLN A 53 -31.36 11.62 -5.39
C GLN A 53 -30.31 11.86 -4.31
N ALA A 54 -30.08 10.88 -3.43
CA ALA A 54 -29.02 10.98 -2.42
C ALA A 54 -27.64 11.18 -3.09
N PHE A 55 -27.32 10.40 -4.12
CA PHE A 55 -26.07 10.53 -4.87
C PHE A 55 -25.94 11.92 -5.51
N TYR A 56 -26.99 12.41 -6.16
CA TYR A 56 -27.02 13.75 -6.77
C TYR A 56 -26.73 14.85 -5.74
N TRP A 57 -27.44 14.85 -4.61
CA TRP A 57 -27.27 15.90 -3.60
C TRP A 57 -25.94 15.80 -2.84
N TYR A 58 -25.42 14.60 -2.60
CA TYR A 58 -24.05 14.43 -2.10
C TYR A 58 -23.02 14.98 -3.09
N GLN A 59 -23.22 14.78 -4.39
CA GLN A 59 -22.32 15.31 -5.42
C GLN A 59 -22.29 16.85 -5.41
N GLU A 60 -23.46 17.49 -5.36
CA GLU A 60 -23.56 18.95 -5.30
C GLU A 60 -22.88 19.52 -4.03
N ALA A 61 -23.19 18.94 -2.86
CA ALA A 61 -22.58 19.37 -1.60
C ALA A 61 -21.05 19.15 -1.58
N ALA A 62 -20.58 18.03 -2.12
CA ALA A 62 -19.16 17.70 -2.21
C ALA A 62 -18.39 18.68 -3.11
N ASN A 63 -19.00 19.07 -4.24
CA ASN A 63 -18.45 20.06 -5.18
C ASN A 63 -18.29 21.44 -4.53
N LEU A 64 -19.18 21.79 -3.60
CA LEU A 64 -19.10 23.02 -2.80
C LEU A 64 -18.15 22.92 -1.60
N GLY A 65 -17.54 21.76 -1.37
CA GLY A 65 -16.53 21.59 -0.32
C GLY A 65 -17.05 20.99 0.98
N HIS A 66 -18.30 20.52 1.05
CA HIS A 66 -18.83 19.87 2.26
C HIS A 66 -18.07 18.56 2.52
N THR A 67 -17.46 18.44 3.70
CA THR A 67 -16.48 17.38 4.02
C THR A 67 -17.15 16.01 4.09
N GLU A 68 -18.27 15.92 4.81
CA GLU A 68 -19.05 14.70 4.99
C GLU A 68 -19.68 14.23 3.67
N ALA A 69 -20.11 15.17 2.82
CA ALA A 69 -20.61 14.84 1.49
C ALA A 69 -19.51 14.30 0.57
N GLN A 70 -18.28 14.84 0.65
CA GLN A 70 -17.14 14.30 -0.10
C GLN A 70 -16.82 12.86 0.35
N PHE A 71 -16.92 12.57 1.64
CA PHE A 71 -16.71 11.23 2.16
C PHE A 71 -17.83 10.28 1.69
N ALA A 72 -19.10 10.67 1.84
CA ALA A 72 -20.24 9.90 1.36
C ALA A 72 -20.17 9.61 -0.14
N LEU A 73 -19.85 10.62 -0.95
CA LEU A 73 -19.69 10.49 -2.39
C LEU A 73 -18.55 9.52 -2.74
N ALA A 74 -17.45 9.55 -1.97
CA ALA A 74 -16.38 8.59 -2.16
C ALA A 74 -16.84 7.15 -1.92
N THR A 75 -17.62 6.92 -0.85
CA THR A 75 -18.21 5.61 -0.55
C THR A 75 -19.11 5.13 -1.68
N PHE A 76 -19.97 5.99 -2.22
CA PHE A 76 -20.83 5.65 -3.36
C PHE A 76 -20.01 5.17 -4.57
N TYR A 77 -18.90 5.84 -4.87
CA TYR A 77 -18.01 5.40 -5.95
C TYR A 77 -17.26 4.11 -5.64
N VAL A 78 -16.75 3.92 -4.43
CA VAL A 78 -16.01 2.70 -4.05
C VAL A 78 -16.92 1.47 -4.09
N GLU A 79 -18.14 1.61 -3.59
CA GLU A 79 -19.10 0.50 -3.46
C GLU A 79 -19.97 0.32 -4.71
N GLY A 80 -20.02 1.31 -5.61
CA GLY A 80 -20.90 1.29 -6.78
C GLY A 80 -22.37 1.44 -6.41
N ILE A 81 -22.68 2.35 -5.48
CA ILE A 81 -24.05 2.69 -5.09
C ILE A 81 -24.57 3.74 -6.08
N SER A 82 -25.72 3.51 -6.72
CA SER A 82 -26.32 4.40 -7.75
C SER A 82 -25.49 4.55 -9.04
N THR A 83 -24.24 4.10 -9.06
CA THR A 83 -23.33 4.18 -10.20
C THR A 83 -22.46 2.93 -10.31
N GLU A 84 -21.76 2.74 -11.43
CA GLU A 84 -20.77 1.66 -11.53
C GLU A 84 -19.60 1.93 -10.55
N PRO A 85 -19.04 0.89 -9.91
CA PRO A 85 -17.88 1.06 -9.04
C PRO A 85 -16.73 1.80 -9.76
N ASP A 86 -16.29 2.91 -9.17
CA ASP A 86 -15.20 3.74 -9.68
C ASP A 86 -14.22 4.05 -8.53
N LEU A 87 -13.35 3.07 -8.27
CA LEU A 87 -12.34 3.16 -7.22
C LEU A 87 -11.42 4.38 -7.39
N ALA A 88 -11.16 4.82 -8.63
CA ALA A 88 -10.31 5.98 -8.88
C ALA A 88 -10.98 7.28 -8.41
N LYS A 89 -12.28 7.47 -8.68
CA LYS A 89 -13.04 8.62 -8.15
C LYS A 89 -13.20 8.56 -6.64
N GLY A 90 -13.46 7.37 -6.08
CA GLY A 90 -13.52 7.17 -4.63
C GLY A 90 -12.22 7.59 -3.94
N LEU A 91 -11.09 7.05 -4.43
CA LEU A 91 -9.76 7.41 -3.91
C LEU A 91 -9.42 8.88 -4.12
N PHE A 92 -9.86 9.51 -5.21
CA PHE A 92 -9.65 10.95 -5.43
C PHE A 92 -10.26 11.78 -4.30
N TRP A 93 -11.53 11.54 -3.96
CA TRP A 93 -12.22 12.27 -2.89
C TRP A 93 -11.63 11.97 -1.51
N LEU A 94 -11.39 10.68 -1.20
CA LEU A 94 -10.76 10.30 0.08
C LEU A 94 -9.35 10.90 0.21
N THR A 95 -8.54 10.88 -0.84
CA THR A 95 -7.18 11.44 -0.79
C THR A 95 -7.22 12.94 -0.54
N LYS A 96 -8.16 13.66 -1.16
CA LYS A 96 -8.36 15.09 -0.91
C LYS A 96 -8.66 15.37 0.58
N LEU A 97 -9.55 14.58 1.18
CA LEU A 97 -9.89 14.67 2.61
C LEU A 97 -8.71 14.28 3.51
N ALA A 98 -8.02 13.21 3.18
CA ALA A 98 -6.88 12.71 3.94
C ALA A 98 -5.71 13.72 3.97
N LEU A 99 -5.45 14.40 2.84
CA LEU A 99 -4.48 15.50 2.74
C LEU A 99 -4.89 16.75 3.53
N ALA A 100 -6.19 16.94 3.76
CA ALA A 100 -6.72 17.97 4.65
C ALA A 100 -6.67 17.56 6.14
N GLY A 101 -6.15 16.36 6.45
CA GLY A 101 -5.99 15.87 7.82
C GLY A 101 -7.18 15.05 8.35
N ASN A 102 -8.15 14.71 7.50
CA ASN A 102 -9.26 13.84 7.92
C ASN A 102 -8.75 12.41 8.15
N ILE A 103 -8.81 11.95 9.41
CA ILE A 103 -8.30 10.65 9.85
C ILE A 103 -9.17 9.50 9.31
N GLU A 104 -10.50 9.69 9.27
CA GLU A 104 -11.43 8.68 8.73
C GLU A 104 -11.12 8.39 7.25
N ALA A 105 -10.80 9.42 6.47
CA ALA A 105 -10.39 9.26 5.08
C ALA A 105 -9.04 8.55 4.95
N GLN A 106 -8.07 8.82 5.83
CA GLN A 106 -6.80 8.10 5.86
C GLN A 106 -7.02 6.61 6.15
N LEU A 107 -7.86 6.28 7.13
CA LEU A 107 -8.24 4.91 7.48
C LEU A 107 -8.96 4.22 6.33
N ALA A 108 -9.94 4.88 5.71
CA ALA A 108 -10.69 4.32 4.59
C ALA A 108 -9.79 3.98 3.40
N ILE A 109 -8.82 4.85 3.05
CA ILE A 109 -7.85 4.55 2.00
C ILE A 109 -6.99 3.34 2.39
N ALA A 110 -6.51 3.28 3.63
CA ALA A 110 -5.72 2.16 4.12
C ALA A 110 -6.50 0.83 4.02
N GLU A 111 -7.76 0.82 4.44
CA GLU A 111 -8.65 -0.35 4.34
C GLU A 111 -8.92 -0.77 2.89
N ILE A 112 -9.10 0.18 1.97
CA ILE A 112 -9.29 -0.12 0.54
C ILE A 112 -8.07 -0.87 -0.01
N TYR A 113 -6.86 -0.40 0.32
CA TYR A 113 -5.63 -1.07 -0.11
C TYR A 113 -5.39 -2.40 0.63
N GLU A 114 -5.72 -2.49 1.92
CA GLU A 114 -5.64 -3.72 2.72
C GLU A 114 -6.55 -4.82 2.14
N LYS A 115 -7.78 -4.47 1.72
CA LYS A 115 -8.69 -5.40 1.04
C LYS A 115 -8.09 -5.98 -0.25
N GLN A 116 -7.18 -5.25 -0.90
CA GLN A 116 -6.48 -5.65 -2.12
C GLN A 116 -5.05 -6.15 -1.88
N LYS A 117 -4.77 -6.70 -0.68
CA LYS A 117 -3.45 -7.17 -0.22
C LYS A 117 -2.73 -8.24 -1.04
N GLN A 118 -3.34 -8.76 -2.11
CA GLN A 118 -2.70 -9.71 -3.01
C GLN A 118 -1.54 -9.06 -3.79
N SER A 119 -1.62 -7.75 -4.04
CA SER A 119 -0.53 -6.98 -4.64
C SER A 119 0.42 -6.45 -3.54
N PRO A 120 1.74 -6.66 -3.65
CA PRO A 120 2.72 -6.03 -2.77
C PRO A 120 2.60 -4.50 -2.73
N GLU A 121 2.30 -3.87 -3.88
CA GLU A 121 2.15 -2.41 -3.99
C GLU A 121 0.96 -1.91 -3.15
N ASN A 122 -0.13 -2.68 -3.10
CA ASN A 122 -1.29 -2.34 -2.28
C ASN A 122 -0.98 -2.49 -0.79
N LEU A 123 -0.22 -3.53 -0.39
CA LEU A 123 0.25 -3.64 0.99
C LEU A 123 1.15 -2.48 1.42
N ASP A 124 2.02 -2.00 0.51
CA ASP A 124 2.85 -0.83 0.77
C ASP A 124 2.01 0.45 0.93
N MET A 125 0.97 0.62 0.10
CA MET A 125 0.05 1.75 0.23
C MET A 125 -0.78 1.68 1.52
N ALA A 126 -1.28 0.50 1.90
CA ALA A 126 -2.00 0.30 3.16
C ALA A 126 -1.10 0.61 4.36
N GLU A 127 0.14 0.13 4.36
CA GLU A 127 1.14 0.42 5.40
C GLU A 127 1.35 1.93 5.54
N LEU A 128 1.55 2.63 4.41
CA LEU A 128 1.77 4.07 4.40
C LEU A 128 0.59 4.82 5.03
N TRP A 129 -0.64 4.55 4.60
CA TRP A 129 -1.81 5.27 5.09
C TRP A 129 -2.12 4.97 6.56
N TYR A 130 -1.97 3.71 7.00
CA TYR A 130 -2.08 3.40 8.43
C TYR A 130 -0.99 4.10 9.26
N SER A 131 0.25 4.16 8.77
CA SER A 131 1.33 4.87 9.49
C SER A 131 1.08 6.38 9.64
N ILE A 132 0.37 6.99 8.68
CA ILE A 132 -0.01 8.41 8.75
C ILE A 132 -1.11 8.61 9.81
N ALA A 133 -2.05 7.68 9.92
CA ALA A 133 -3.18 7.76 10.84
C ALA A 133 -2.84 7.32 12.29
N GLN A 134 -1.80 6.50 12.47
CA GLN A 134 -1.37 5.92 13.76
C GLN A 134 -1.33 6.87 14.95
N PRO A 135 -0.74 8.08 14.85
CA PRO A 135 -0.66 8.99 15.99
C PRO A 135 -2.03 9.43 16.54
N ASN A 136 -3.08 9.29 15.73
CA ASN A 136 -4.41 9.85 16.02
C ASN A 136 -5.53 8.79 16.04
N SER A 137 -5.22 7.50 15.84
CA SER A 137 -6.23 6.44 15.81
C SER A 137 -5.67 5.07 16.22
N GLU A 138 -6.27 4.45 17.23
CA GLU A 138 -5.98 3.07 17.64
C GLU A 138 -6.32 2.07 16.52
N LEU A 139 -7.39 2.32 15.76
CA LEU A 139 -7.76 1.50 14.60
C LEU A 139 -6.65 1.46 13.53
N ALA A 140 -5.86 2.55 13.43
CA ALA A 140 -4.72 2.59 12.52
C ALA A 140 -3.55 1.73 13.01
N GLU A 141 -3.35 1.62 14.32
CA GLU A 141 -2.33 0.74 14.90
C GLU A 141 -2.68 -0.73 14.63
N ASP A 142 -3.92 -1.12 14.87
CA ASP A 142 -4.42 -2.48 14.56
C ASP A 142 -4.28 -2.80 13.06
N GLY A 143 -4.70 -1.88 12.19
CA GLY A 143 -4.59 -2.03 10.75
C GLY A 143 -3.14 -2.17 10.28
N TYR A 144 -2.24 -1.33 10.84
CA TYR A 144 -0.81 -1.44 10.57
C TYR A 144 -0.25 -2.80 10.97
N GLY A 145 -0.63 -3.33 12.14
CA GLY A 145 -0.25 -4.66 12.60
C GLY A 145 -0.67 -5.77 11.63
N ARG A 146 -1.93 -5.75 11.17
CA ARG A 146 -2.43 -6.72 10.18
C ARG A 146 -1.67 -6.65 8.86
N VAL A 147 -1.35 -5.45 8.38
CA VAL A 147 -0.56 -5.25 7.14
C VAL A 147 0.86 -5.80 7.30
N LEU A 148 1.53 -5.54 8.43
CA LEU A 148 2.86 -6.09 8.69
C LEU A 148 2.87 -7.61 8.75
N GLU A 149 1.87 -8.21 9.39
CA GLU A 149 1.70 -9.66 9.43
C GLU A 149 1.49 -10.23 8.01
N ALA A 150 0.62 -9.60 7.20
CA ALA A 150 0.40 -10.01 5.82
C ALA A 150 1.68 -9.94 4.99
N LYS A 151 2.48 -8.87 5.12
CA LYS A 151 3.77 -8.73 4.44
C LYS A 151 4.78 -9.77 4.89
N PHE A 152 4.83 -10.08 6.18
CA PHE A 152 5.69 -11.15 6.71
C PHE A 152 5.30 -12.51 6.13
N ASN A 153 4.01 -12.84 6.15
CA ASN A 153 3.48 -14.10 5.61
C ASN A 153 3.74 -14.22 4.10
N GLN A 154 3.63 -13.12 3.34
CA GLN A 154 3.96 -13.11 1.91
C GLN A 154 5.44 -13.42 1.66
N ARG A 155 6.35 -12.83 2.44
CA ARG A 155 7.80 -13.12 2.33
C ARG A 155 8.13 -14.55 2.72
N LYS A 156 7.51 -15.07 3.80
CA LYS A 156 7.62 -16.46 4.22
C LYS A 156 7.20 -17.42 3.09
N ALA A 157 6.05 -17.17 2.47
CA ALA A 157 5.56 -17.98 1.36
C ALA A 157 6.51 -17.94 0.14
N GLN A 158 7.04 -16.76 -0.20
CA GLN A 158 8.04 -16.62 -1.26
C GLN A 158 9.31 -17.43 -0.96
N GLN A 159 9.84 -17.35 0.26
CA GLN A 159 11.01 -18.14 0.68
C GLN A 159 10.76 -19.63 0.59
N VAL A 160 9.62 -20.13 1.10
CA VAL A 160 9.27 -21.55 1.01
C VAL A 160 9.17 -22.00 -0.44
N SER A 161 8.46 -21.24 -1.29
CA SER A 161 8.35 -21.58 -2.71
C SER A 161 9.69 -21.57 -3.45
N SER A 162 10.64 -20.72 -3.03
CA SER A 162 11.99 -20.70 -3.61
C SER A 162 12.82 -21.91 -3.19
N LEU A 163 12.61 -22.44 -1.98
CA LEU A 163 13.26 -23.67 -1.53
C LEU A 163 12.70 -24.88 -2.28
N ASP A 164 11.38 -24.99 -2.40
CA ASP A 164 10.74 -26.09 -3.15
C ASP A 164 11.23 -26.14 -4.62
N GLN A 165 11.43 -24.97 -5.25
CA GLN A 165 11.99 -24.89 -6.60
C GLN A 165 13.45 -25.36 -6.68
N LEU A 166 14.24 -25.12 -5.64
CA LEU A 166 15.62 -25.60 -5.58
C LEU A 166 15.68 -27.12 -5.38
N ASP A 167 14.78 -27.68 -4.57
CA ASP A 167 14.68 -29.13 -4.36
C ASP A 167 14.24 -29.86 -5.65
N ILE A 168 13.24 -29.32 -6.36
CA ILE A 168 12.81 -29.85 -7.66
C ILE A 168 13.94 -29.75 -8.71
N ALA A 169 14.68 -28.63 -8.72
CA ALA A 169 15.80 -28.47 -9.63
C ALA A 169 16.90 -29.51 -9.37
N PHE A 170 17.20 -29.77 -8.09
CA PHE A 170 18.17 -30.79 -7.67
C PHE A 170 17.73 -32.21 -8.09
N GLU A 171 16.45 -32.57 -7.90
CA GLU A 171 15.92 -33.86 -8.34
C GLU A 171 15.92 -34.02 -9.88
N SER A 172 15.74 -32.92 -10.63
CA SER A 172 15.73 -32.95 -12.10
C SER A 172 17.13 -33.08 -12.73
N GLU A 173 18.17 -32.65 -12.02
CA GLU A 173 19.57 -32.79 -12.45
C GLU A 173 20.07 -34.25 -12.37
N GLU A 174 19.41 -35.11 -11.58
CA GLU A 174 19.76 -36.54 -11.46
C GLU A 174 19.13 -37.45 -12.54
N LEU A 175 18.19 -36.97 -13.37
CA LEU A 175 17.36 -37.83 -14.23
C LEU A 175 17.49 -37.63 -15.75
N SER A 176 18.50 -36.93 -16.26
CA SER A 176 18.65 -36.75 -17.71
C SER A 176 19.70 -37.65 -18.37
N GLU A 177 19.29 -38.83 -18.88
CA GLU A 177 19.96 -39.52 -20.00
C GLU A 177 18.95 -40.06 -21.06
N THR A 178 18.74 -39.27 -22.13
CA THR A 178 18.47 -39.68 -23.55
C THR A 178 17.18 -40.46 -23.95
N PRO A 179 16.87 -40.67 -25.25
CA PRO A 179 16.47 -39.68 -26.27
C PRO A 179 15.12 -40.01 -27.00
N LEU A 180 14.64 -39.06 -27.82
CA LEU A 180 13.40 -39.06 -28.60
C LEU A 180 13.31 -40.13 -29.73
N GLN A 181 12.10 -40.67 -29.93
CA GLN A 181 11.64 -41.29 -31.17
C GLN A 181 10.44 -40.52 -31.76
N ALA A 182 10.36 -40.46 -33.09
CA ALA A 182 9.31 -39.82 -33.88
C ALA A 182 8.56 -40.84 -34.75
N SER A 183 7.29 -40.57 -35.08
CA SER A 183 6.52 -41.31 -36.09
C SER A 183 5.48 -40.43 -36.82
N ASP A 184 5.59 -40.43 -38.17
CA ASP A 184 4.62 -40.55 -39.29
C ASP A 184 3.20 -39.92 -39.30
N HIS A 185 2.80 -39.36 -40.46
CA HIS A 185 2.01 -40.04 -41.53
C HIS A 185 1.56 -39.10 -42.68
N ALA A 186 1.21 -39.72 -43.82
CA ALA A 186 1.02 -39.20 -45.18
C ALA A 186 -0.44 -38.87 -45.60
N ALA A 187 -0.65 -38.21 -46.76
CA ALA A 187 -1.75 -38.50 -47.71
C ALA A 187 -1.69 -37.67 -49.03
N SER A 188 -2.12 -38.31 -50.13
CA SER A 188 -2.31 -37.91 -51.54
C SER A 188 -3.49 -36.92 -51.77
N ASP A 189 -3.80 -36.29 -52.93
CA ASP A 189 -3.99 -36.82 -54.30
C ASP A 189 -4.22 -35.68 -55.36
N ARG A 190 -4.26 -36.02 -56.67
CA ARG A 190 -4.23 -35.16 -57.88
C ARG A 190 -5.61 -34.68 -58.43
N THR A 191 -5.65 -33.60 -59.25
CA THR A 191 -6.66 -33.36 -60.36
C THR A 191 -6.15 -32.38 -61.47
N ILE A 192 -6.72 -32.41 -62.70
CA ILE A 192 -6.45 -31.54 -63.90
C ILE A 192 -7.78 -30.86 -64.39
N PRO A 193 -7.81 -29.85 -65.32
CA PRO A 193 -7.66 -28.40 -65.13
C PRO A 193 -8.94 -27.55 -65.43
N SER A 194 -9.18 -26.48 -64.66
CA SER A 194 -10.15 -25.39 -64.96
C SER A 194 -9.46 -24.01 -64.99
N TYR A 195 -8.36 -23.93 -65.75
CA TYR A 195 -7.32 -22.91 -65.57
C TYR A 195 -7.82 -21.46 -65.76
N LEU A 196 -8.75 -21.19 -66.69
CA LEU A 196 -9.20 -19.81 -66.97
C LEU A 196 -10.09 -19.21 -65.87
N PHE A 197 -10.96 -20.01 -65.24
CA PHE A 197 -11.78 -19.54 -64.11
C PHE A 197 -10.92 -19.40 -62.84
N VAL A 198 -9.95 -20.30 -62.67
CA VAL A 198 -8.98 -20.28 -61.57
C VAL A 198 -8.08 -19.04 -61.66
N ILE A 199 -7.57 -18.67 -62.84
CA ILE A 199 -6.79 -17.44 -63.02
C ILE A 199 -7.60 -16.19 -62.65
N ALA A 200 -8.86 -16.09 -63.09
CA ALA A 200 -9.71 -14.93 -62.76
C ALA A 200 -9.96 -14.83 -61.25
N ILE A 201 -10.23 -15.96 -60.58
CA ILE A 201 -10.36 -16.00 -59.12
C ILE A 201 -9.04 -15.66 -58.43
N ILE A 202 -7.90 -16.15 -58.92
CA ILE A 202 -6.57 -15.81 -58.37
C ILE A 202 -6.30 -14.31 -58.47
N ILE A 203 -6.64 -13.66 -59.58
CA ILE A 203 -6.45 -12.21 -59.74
C ILE A 203 -7.36 -11.43 -58.78
N ILE A 204 -8.62 -11.84 -58.63
CA ILE A 204 -9.56 -11.20 -57.70
C ILE A 204 -9.08 -11.38 -56.25
N VAL A 205 -8.66 -12.59 -55.86
CA VAL A 205 -8.10 -12.89 -54.54
C VAL A 205 -6.78 -12.14 -54.31
N ALA A 206 -5.93 -11.99 -55.33
CA ALA A 206 -4.71 -11.18 -55.27
C ALA A 206 -5.02 -9.68 -55.06
N CYS A 207 -6.03 -9.15 -55.75
CA CYS A 207 -6.47 -7.76 -55.58
C CYS A 207 -7.09 -7.53 -54.18
N ILE A 208 -7.96 -8.43 -53.71
CA ILE A 208 -8.56 -8.35 -52.38
C ILE A 208 -7.49 -8.48 -51.30
N SER A 209 -6.58 -9.44 -51.42
CA SER A 209 -5.47 -9.62 -50.47
C SER A 209 -4.52 -8.41 -50.46
N PHE A 210 -4.22 -7.82 -51.62
CA PHE A 210 -3.44 -6.59 -51.70
C PHE A 210 -4.15 -5.40 -51.02
N PHE A 211 -5.47 -5.27 -51.22
CA PHE A 211 -6.24 -4.18 -50.62
C PHE A 211 -6.36 -4.32 -49.10
N LEU A 212 -6.61 -5.55 -48.60
CA LEU A 212 -6.62 -5.86 -47.18
C LEU A 212 -5.24 -5.63 -46.55
N LYS A 213 -4.16 -6.05 -47.21
CA LYS A 213 -2.77 -5.82 -46.76
C LYS A 213 -2.42 -4.33 -46.72
N ARG A 214 -2.91 -3.54 -47.69
CA ARG A 214 -2.72 -2.07 -47.71
C ARG A 214 -3.52 -1.38 -46.60
N LYS A 215 -4.75 -1.83 -46.31
CA LYS A 215 -5.58 -1.32 -45.21
C LYS A 215 -4.98 -1.66 -43.84
N GLN A 216 -4.49 -2.88 -43.66
CA GLN A 216 -3.78 -3.31 -42.45
C GLN A 216 -2.48 -2.52 -42.24
N ARG A 217 -1.67 -2.29 -43.28
CA ARG A 217 -0.46 -1.46 -43.19
C ARG A 217 -0.74 -0.01 -42.77
N LYS A 218 -1.85 0.59 -43.24
CA LYS A 218 -2.26 1.94 -42.80
C LYS A 218 -2.69 1.96 -41.32
N LYS A 219 -3.41 0.93 -40.84
CA LYS A 219 -3.77 0.79 -39.43
C LYS A 219 -2.53 0.58 -38.55
N LEU A 220 -1.60 -0.27 -38.98
CA LEU A 220 -0.35 -0.54 -38.25
C LEU A 220 0.52 0.72 -38.16
N ARG A 221 0.64 1.51 -39.24
CA ARG A 221 1.35 2.80 -39.21
C ARG A 221 0.72 3.82 -38.27
N LYS A 222 -0.61 3.91 -38.21
CA LYS A 222 -1.31 4.80 -37.25
C LYS A 222 -1.09 4.35 -35.81
N LYS A 223 -1.17 3.04 -35.53
CA LYS A 223 -0.91 2.46 -34.21
C LYS A 223 0.56 2.66 -33.78
N GLN A 224 1.51 2.44 -34.69
CA GLN A 224 2.93 2.62 -34.41
C GLN A 224 3.28 4.10 -34.18
N ALA A 225 2.62 5.04 -34.87
CA ALA A 225 2.77 6.47 -34.61
C ALA A 225 2.18 6.91 -33.26
N SER A 226 1.01 6.37 -32.86
CA SER A 226 0.44 6.63 -31.53
C SER A 226 1.30 6.03 -30.42
N ASP A 227 1.78 4.81 -30.59
CA ASP A 227 2.62 4.12 -29.60
C ASP A 227 3.98 4.82 -29.44
N THR A 228 4.55 5.35 -30.53
CA THR A 228 5.81 6.12 -30.49
C THR A 228 5.64 7.45 -29.76
N SER A 229 4.53 8.15 -30.00
CA SER A 229 4.20 9.41 -29.30
C SER A 229 3.99 9.16 -27.81
N GLN A 230 3.20 8.14 -27.46
CA GLN A 230 2.94 7.76 -26.06
C GLN A 230 4.22 7.33 -25.34
N LYS A 231 5.09 6.56 -25.99
CA LYS A 231 6.39 6.16 -25.44
C LYS A 231 7.30 7.36 -25.17
N SER A 232 7.35 8.35 -26.08
CA SER A 232 8.15 9.56 -25.88
C SER A 232 7.67 10.41 -24.70
N ASN A 233 6.35 10.50 -24.49
CA ASN A 233 5.77 11.20 -23.35
C ASN A 233 6.08 10.47 -22.03
N LEU A 234 5.96 9.14 -22.00
CA LEU A 234 6.32 8.33 -20.84
C LEU A 234 7.80 8.44 -20.48
N GLU A 235 8.70 8.42 -21.48
CA GLU A 235 10.13 8.63 -21.27
C GLU A 235 10.46 10.02 -20.70
N GLY A 236 9.71 11.05 -21.13
CA GLY A 236 9.81 12.40 -20.55
C GLY A 236 9.41 12.43 -19.07
N THR A 237 8.28 11.81 -18.72
CA THR A 237 7.80 11.71 -17.34
C THR A 237 8.78 10.94 -16.45
N ILE A 238 9.31 9.81 -16.91
CA ILE A 238 10.29 9.00 -16.17
C ILE A 238 11.58 9.81 -15.93
N LYS A 239 12.06 10.53 -16.95
CA LYS A 239 13.24 11.40 -16.79
C LYS A 239 12.97 12.51 -15.77
N PHE A 240 11.82 13.18 -15.83
CA PHE A 240 11.45 14.20 -14.85
C PHE A 240 11.37 13.64 -13.42
N GLN A 241 10.70 12.50 -13.23
CA GLN A 241 10.60 11.82 -11.94
C GLN A 241 11.97 11.39 -11.41
N SER A 242 12.83 10.81 -12.24
CA SER A 242 14.19 10.40 -11.84
C SER A 242 15.06 11.58 -11.38
N THR A 243 14.93 12.75 -12.01
CA THR A 243 15.63 13.97 -11.57
C THR A 243 15.10 14.49 -10.24
N THR A 244 13.78 14.39 -10.01
CA THR A 244 13.13 14.78 -8.76
C THR A 244 13.58 13.88 -7.61
N ILE A 245 13.55 12.56 -7.82
CA ILE A 245 14.03 11.57 -6.84
C ILE A 245 15.52 11.81 -6.50
N LYS A 246 16.35 12.11 -7.51
CA LYS A 246 17.77 12.44 -7.29
C LYS A 246 17.95 13.70 -6.44
N LYS A 247 17.10 14.71 -6.61
CA LYS A 247 17.12 15.94 -5.80
C LYS A 247 16.68 15.66 -4.35
N GLN A 248 15.59 14.92 -4.17
CA GLN A 248 15.09 14.54 -2.85
C GLN A 248 16.10 13.68 -2.09
N LYS A 249 16.76 12.72 -2.75
CA LYS A 249 17.82 11.91 -2.14
C LYS A 249 18.97 12.76 -1.61
N ARG A 250 19.41 13.77 -2.37
CA ARG A 250 20.45 14.71 -1.91
C ARG A 250 20.00 15.50 -0.68
N GLN A 251 18.75 15.95 -0.64
CA GLN A 251 18.19 16.65 0.53
C GLN A 251 18.15 15.74 1.76
N LEU A 252 17.71 14.48 1.59
CA LEU A 252 17.70 13.49 2.67
C LEU A 252 19.10 13.19 3.20
N GLU A 253 20.09 13.05 2.32
CA GLU A 253 21.49 12.86 2.73
C GLU A 253 22.03 14.05 3.53
N THR A 254 21.64 15.29 3.18
CA THR A 254 22.04 16.47 3.95
C THR A 254 21.40 16.51 5.34
N LEU A 255 20.11 16.17 5.44
CA LEU A 255 19.40 16.09 6.73
C LEU A 255 19.98 14.97 7.59
N PHE A 256 20.24 13.80 7.01
CA PHE A 256 20.87 12.68 7.71
C PHE A 256 22.25 13.06 8.28
N ARG A 257 23.07 13.79 7.52
CA ARG A 257 24.36 14.30 8.01
C ARG A 257 24.19 15.29 9.16
N GLN A 258 23.19 16.17 9.10
CA GLN A 258 22.89 17.11 10.18
C GLN A 258 22.43 16.38 11.46
N VAL A 259 21.49 15.45 11.34
CA VAL A 259 21.01 14.62 12.46
C VAL A 259 22.16 13.81 13.07
N LYS A 260 23.00 13.19 12.24
CA LYS A 260 24.19 12.46 12.70
C LYS A 260 25.17 13.36 13.44
N LYS A 261 25.37 14.60 12.97
CA LYS A 261 26.23 15.59 13.63
C LYS A 261 25.64 16.03 14.98
N LEU A 262 24.32 16.23 15.06
CA LEU A 262 23.61 16.57 16.30
C LEU A 262 23.65 15.41 17.30
N GLN A 263 23.50 14.16 16.85
CA GLN A 263 23.64 12.97 17.69
C GLN A 263 25.07 12.83 18.23
N GLN A 264 26.09 13.13 17.42
CA GLN A 264 27.49 13.11 17.88
C GLN A 264 27.82 14.21 18.89
N MET A 265 27.06 15.32 18.90
CA MET A 265 27.21 16.41 19.88
C MET A 265 26.50 16.13 21.21
N SER A 266 25.61 15.12 21.29
CA SER A 266 24.82 14.79 22.48
C SER A 266 25.14 13.43 23.12
N THR A 267 26.13 12.69 22.61
CA THR A 267 26.58 11.41 23.17
C THR A 267 27.76 11.59 24.14
N PRO A 268 27.77 10.94 25.31
CA PRO A 268 28.95 10.84 26.17
C PRO A 268 30.10 10.12 25.41
N GLU A 269 31.35 10.34 25.83
CA GLU A 269 32.55 9.97 25.08
C GLU A 269 32.53 8.52 24.54
N PRO A 270 33.14 8.25 23.35
CA PRO A 270 33.09 6.95 22.68
C PRO A 270 33.53 5.76 23.54
N GLU A 271 34.37 5.99 24.55
CA GLU A 271 34.84 4.97 25.48
C GLU A 271 33.83 4.65 26.58
N GLU A 272 33.11 5.65 27.09
CA GLU A 272 32.05 5.46 28.10
C GLU A 272 30.85 4.73 27.52
N GLN A 273 30.50 4.99 26.26
CA GLN A 273 29.40 4.30 25.58
C GLN A 273 29.75 2.82 25.34
N LYS A 274 30.99 2.52 24.93
CA LYS A 274 31.47 1.13 24.79
C LYS A 274 31.47 0.38 26.12
N LEU A 275 31.86 1.05 27.20
CA LEU A 275 31.82 0.48 28.54
C LEU A 275 30.38 0.25 29.01
N ALA A 276 29.46 1.20 28.75
CA ALA A 276 28.05 1.07 29.11
C ALA A 276 27.38 -0.11 28.41
N ILE A 277 27.62 -0.28 27.11
CA ILE A 277 27.12 -1.42 26.32
C ILE A 277 27.72 -2.73 26.85
N ALA A 278 29.02 -2.75 27.11
CA ALA A 278 29.68 -3.94 27.66
C ALA A 278 29.11 -4.32 29.03
N CYS A 279 28.93 -3.36 29.93
CA CYS A 279 28.30 -3.58 31.24
C CYS A 279 26.87 -4.10 31.10
N ALA A 280 26.06 -3.52 30.21
CA ALA A 280 24.69 -3.97 29.96
C ALA A 280 24.63 -5.44 29.49
N MET A 281 25.55 -5.86 28.62
CA MET A 281 25.65 -7.25 28.14
C MET A 281 25.84 -8.27 29.28
N PHE A 282 26.47 -7.86 30.37
CA PHE A 282 26.68 -8.70 31.56
C PHE A 282 25.60 -8.50 32.65
N GLY A 283 24.72 -7.51 32.48
CA GLY A 283 23.74 -7.09 33.49
C GLY A 283 24.34 -6.23 34.60
N PHE A 284 25.46 -5.56 34.35
CA PHE A 284 26.14 -4.69 35.31
C PHE A 284 25.80 -3.21 35.06
N ARG A 285 25.95 -2.39 36.10
CA ARG A 285 25.89 -0.94 36.00
C ARG A 285 27.31 -0.38 35.89
N VAL A 286 27.49 0.68 35.08
CA VAL A 286 28.81 1.32 34.89
C VAL A 286 29.41 1.82 36.22
N THR A 287 28.56 2.25 37.15
CA THR A 287 28.94 2.72 38.48
C THR A 287 29.29 1.58 39.46
N GLN A 288 28.92 0.34 39.17
CA GLN A 288 29.06 -0.80 40.07
C GLN A 288 29.46 -2.06 39.30
N ILE A 289 30.74 -2.12 38.91
CA ILE A 289 31.32 -3.29 38.25
C ILE A 289 31.79 -4.29 39.32
N PRO A 290 31.35 -5.56 39.29
CA PRO A 290 31.75 -6.60 40.24
C PRO A 290 33.25 -6.97 40.17
N ASP A 291 33.70 -7.79 41.13
CA ASP A 291 35.08 -8.26 41.14
C ASP A 291 35.38 -9.21 39.96
N GLN A 292 36.67 -9.37 39.64
CA GLN A 292 37.10 -10.18 38.49
C GLN A 292 36.64 -11.64 38.61
N LYS A 293 36.47 -12.17 39.83
CA LYS A 293 35.96 -13.53 40.06
C LYS A 293 34.49 -13.64 39.66
N GLN A 294 33.62 -12.73 40.11
CA GLN A 294 32.20 -12.73 39.74
C GLN A 294 32.00 -12.53 38.24
N ILE A 295 32.82 -11.69 37.60
CA ILE A 295 32.75 -11.48 36.14
C ILE A 295 33.08 -12.78 35.38
N LYS A 296 34.10 -13.53 35.81
CA LYS A 296 34.44 -14.82 35.18
C LYS A 296 33.33 -15.86 35.35
N VAL A 297 32.68 -15.89 36.52
CA VAL A 297 31.53 -16.77 36.77
C VAL A 297 30.36 -16.39 35.85
N ARG A 298 30.05 -15.08 35.76
CA ARG A 298 28.99 -14.57 34.88
C ARG A 298 29.28 -14.84 33.41
N TYR A 299 30.52 -14.65 32.98
CA TYR A 299 30.97 -15.00 31.64
C TYR A 299 30.73 -16.48 31.32
N LYS A 300 31.08 -17.40 32.24
CA LYS A 300 30.87 -18.85 32.04
C LYS A 300 29.37 -19.22 31.93
N GLN A 301 28.49 -18.48 32.60
CA GLN A 301 27.04 -18.65 32.47
C GLN A 301 26.56 -18.17 31.10
N LEU A 302 26.95 -16.95 30.71
CA LEU A 302 26.54 -16.36 29.44
C LEU A 302 27.15 -17.09 28.23
N SER A 303 28.38 -17.59 28.34
CA SER A 303 29.04 -18.33 27.27
C SER A 303 28.37 -19.67 26.97
N LYS A 304 27.65 -20.27 27.94
CA LYS A 304 26.84 -21.46 27.70
C LYS A 304 25.55 -21.13 26.96
N LEU A 305 24.98 -19.96 27.23
CA LEU A 305 23.75 -19.49 26.61
C LEU A 305 23.97 -19.05 25.16
N TYR A 306 25.06 -18.31 24.91
CA TYR A 306 25.37 -17.77 23.59
C TYR A 306 26.20 -18.73 22.73
N HIS A 307 26.55 -19.92 23.21
CA HIS A 307 27.33 -20.87 22.41
C HIS A 307 26.54 -21.32 21.17
N PRO A 308 27.16 -21.39 19.99
CA PRO A 308 26.52 -21.86 18.76
C PRO A 308 25.82 -23.22 18.92
N ASP A 309 26.48 -24.15 19.62
CA ASP A 309 25.98 -25.51 19.87
C ASP A 309 24.71 -25.58 20.74
N LEU A 310 24.35 -24.51 21.46
CA LEU A 310 23.33 -24.50 22.50
C LEU A 310 22.24 -23.42 22.29
N SER A 311 21.99 -23.05 21.02
CA SER A 311 21.00 -22.04 20.54
C SER A 311 21.47 -20.59 20.39
N GLY A 312 22.75 -20.30 20.60
CA GLY A 312 23.34 -18.98 20.31
C GLY A 312 23.93 -18.88 18.89
N SER A 313 24.48 -17.71 18.57
CA SER A 313 25.18 -17.43 17.30
C SER A 313 26.65 -17.06 17.50
N ASP A 314 27.47 -17.32 16.47
CA ASP A 314 28.89 -16.91 16.45
C ASP A 314 29.08 -15.41 16.69
N GLU A 315 28.12 -14.59 16.24
CA GLU A 315 28.14 -13.15 16.47
C GLU A 315 27.92 -12.80 17.94
N GLU A 316 27.00 -13.46 18.63
CA GLU A 316 26.74 -13.22 20.05
C GLU A 316 27.94 -13.61 20.91
N MET A 317 28.61 -14.72 20.58
CA MET A 317 29.87 -15.08 21.24
C MET A 317 30.98 -14.04 21.00
N LYS A 318 31.11 -13.51 19.79
CA LYS A 318 32.07 -12.42 19.51
C LYS A 318 31.74 -11.15 20.30
N ARG A 319 30.45 -10.79 20.41
CA ARG A 319 29.97 -9.64 21.20
C ARG A 319 30.21 -9.84 22.71
N LEU A 320 29.98 -11.04 23.23
CA LEU A 320 30.27 -11.38 24.63
C LEU A 320 31.78 -11.28 24.93
N ASN A 321 32.61 -11.84 24.07
CA ASN A 321 34.07 -11.82 24.21
C ASN A 321 34.66 -10.40 24.16
N SER A 322 34.17 -9.57 23.23
CA SER A 322 34.60 -8.17 23.13
C SER A 322 34.16 -7.35 24.36
N SER A 323 32.93 -7.55 24.83
CA SER A 323 32.41 -6.91 26.05
C SER A 323 33.24 -7.30 27.29
N LEU A 324 33.62 -8.57 27.43
CA LEU A 324 34.48 -9.04 28.51
C LEU A 324 35.83 -8.30 28.53
N LYS A 325 36.47 -8.13 27.36
CA LYS A 325 37.76 -7.42 27.24
C LYS A 325 37.64 -5.97 27.72
N ILE A 326 36.55 -5.28 27.35
CA ILE A 326 36.30 -3.88 27.74
C ILE A 326 36.13 -3.76 29.26
N ILE A 327 35.32 -4.62 29.88
CA ILE A 327 35.09 -4.59 31.34
C ILE A 327 36.38 -4.90 32.11
N ILE A 328 37.14 -5.91 31.69
CA ILE A 328 38.41 -6.27 32.35
C ILE A 328 39.44 -5.14 32.20
N ALA A 329 39.50 -4.48 31.05
CA ALA A 329 40.39 -3.34 30.84
C ALA A 329 40.07 -2.19 31.80
N LYS A 330 38.78 -1.89 32.04
CA LYS A 330 38.36 -0.86 32.99
C LYS A 330 38.73 -1.19 34.44
N ILE A 331 38.61 -2.46 34.84
CA ILE A 331 39.01 -2.89 36.19
C ILE A 331 40.52 -2.76 36.40
N LYS A 332 41.32 -3.03 35.36
CA LYS A 332 42.78 -2.89 35.42
C LYS A 332 43.26 -1.44 35.46
N GLN A 333 42.43 -0.49 35.04
CA GLN A 333 42.71 0.95 35.07
C GLN A 333 42.33 1.62 36.41
N LYS A 334 41.66 0.90 37.31
CA LYS A 334 41.19 1.39 38.62
C LYS A 334 42.13 0.94 39.73
#